data_AF-F0RVZ3-F1
#
_entry.id   AF-F0RVZ3-F1
#
_cell.length_a   1.000
_cell.length_b   1.000
_cell.length_c   1.000
_cell.angle_alpha   90.00
_cell.angle_beta   90.00
_cell.angle_gamma   90.00
#
_symmetry.space_group_name_H-M   'P 1'
#
loop_
_entity.id
_entity.type
_entity.pdbx_description
1 polymer ?
#
loop_
_entity_poly.entity_id
_entity_poly.type
_entity_poly.pdbx_seq_one_letter_code
_entity_poly.pdbx_strand_id
1 'polypeptide(L)'
;MFYYLVLRTQQNLFSTEKDAFHLLQACQHKLTACDCILIDYLLLPHSLQLIVQGTITCCRTNAYSIDQIEEHQLLSFFGKVGKLGKNYPFCGTYELYHCSNCYAALGKAGSCALPFPLSVILKVKRRQSSKSLLAIVGDEIA
;
A
#
# COMPACT_ATOMS: atom_id res chain seq x y z
N MET A 1 -11.05 -11.03 -6.92
CA MET A 1 -11.57 -10.18 -5.82
C MET A 1 -10.48 -9.23 -5.35
N PHE A 2 -10.81 -8.18 -4.61
CA PHE A 2 -9.83 -7.27 -4.00
C PHE A 2 -9.77 -7.51 -2.49
N TYR A 3 -8.57 -7.37 -1.93
CA TYR A 3 -8.35 -7.50 -0.49
C TYR A 3 -7.45 -6.39 0.03
N TYR A 4 -7.71 -5.96 1.25
CA TYR A 4 -6.89 -5.05 2.03
C TYR A 4 -6.23 -5.84 3.16
N LEU A 5 -4.90 -5.90 3.14
CA LEU A 5 -4.13 -6.62 4.13
C LEU A 5 -3.40 -5.61 5.01
N VAL A 6 -3.44 -5.83 6.33
CA VAL A 6 -2.67 -5.03 7.28
C VAL A 6 -1.92 -5.94 8.23
N LEU A 7 -0.60 -5.79 8.21
CA LEU A 7 0.28 -6.21 9.29
C LEU A 7 0.49 -5.03 10.23
N ARG A 8 0.36 -5.29 11.53
CA ARG A 8 0.81 -4.38 12.59
C ARG A 8 1.68 -5.18 13.55
N THR A 9 2.80 -4.60 13.95
CA THR A 9 3.73 -5.24 14.88
C THR A 9 4.36 -4.19 15.77
N GLN A 10 4.77 -4.59 16.98
CA GLN A 10 5.58 -3.74 17.84
C GLN A 10 7.05 -3.72 17.42
N GLN A 11 7.49 -4.71 16.65
CA GLN A 11 8.84 -4.78 16.12
C GLN A 11 9.00 -3.86 14.92
N ASN A 12 10.21 -3.34 14.71
CA ASN A 12 10.51 -2.60 13.50
C ASN A 12 10.64 -3.57 12.32
N LEU A 13 9.88 -3.33 11.25
CA LEU A 13 9.84 -4.15 10.04
C LEU A 13 11.08 -3.96 9.18
N PHE A 14 11.73 -2.80 9.24
CA PHE A 14 12.93 -2.49 8.48
C PHE A 14 13.72 -1.38 9.17
N SER A 15 15.05 -1.45 9.14
CA SER A 15 15.92 -0.38 9.66
C SER A 15 16.61 0.41 8.55
N THR A 16 16.73 -0.20 7.38
CA THR A 16 17.32 0.40 6.19
C THR A 16 16.39 0.31 4.98
N GLU A 17 16.66 1.11 3.96
CA GLU A 17 15.99 0.98 2.67
C GLU A 17 16.17 -0.41 2.06
N LYS A 18 17.35 -1.02 2.21
CA LYS A 18 17.63 -2.37 1.73
C LYS A 18 16.75 -3.42 2.42
N ASP A 19 16.51 -3.29 3.72
CA ASP A 19 15.62 -4.18 4.47
C ASP A 19 14.18 -4.04 3.98
N ALA A 20 13.72 -2.79 3.80
CA ALA A 20 12.41 -2.50 3.24
C ALA A 20 12.25 -3.15 1.86
N PHE A 21 13.31 -3.13 1.04
CA PHE A 21 13.32 -3.82 -0.25
C PHE A 21 13.14 -5.30 -0.17
N HIS A 22 13.96 -5.96 0.62
CA HIS A 22 13.87 -7.41 0.75
C HIS A 22 12.53 -7.84 1.33
N LEU A 23 11.97 -7.07 2.28
CA LEU A 23 10.65 -7.31 2.84
C LEU A 23 9.55 -7.22 1.76
N LEU A 24 9.50 -6.12 1.01
CA LEU A 24 8.48 -5.93 -0.03
C LEU A 24 8.64 -6.96 -1.17
N GLN A 25 9.87 -7.30 -1.53
CA GLN A 25 10.16 -8.34 -2.52
C GLN A 25 9.70 -9.72 -2.04
N ALA A 26 9.95 -10.08 -0.78
CA ALA A 26 9.47 -11.34 -0.20
C ALA A 26 7.93 -11.39 -0.14
N CYS A 27 7.29 -10.27 0.20
CA CYS A 27 5.82 -10.15 0.13
C CYS A 27 5.31 -10.36 -1.30
N GLN A 28 5.93 -9.74 -2.30
CA GLN A 28 5.55 -9.91 -3.70
C GLN A 28 5.63 -11.38 -4.13
N HIS A 29 6.73 -12.07 -3.82
CA HIS A 29 6.89 -13.49 -4.17
C HIS A 29 5.82 -14.37 -3.51
N LYS A 30 5.49 -14.11 -2.24
CA LYS A 30 4.42 -14.83 -1.54
C LYS A 30 3.06 -14.59 -2.17
N LEU A 31 2.75 -13.35 -2.55
CA LEU A 31 1.49 -13.02 -3.23
C LEU A 31 1.41 -13.73 -4.59
N THR A 32 2.46 -13.67 -5.40
CA THR A 32 2.51 -14.35 -6.70
C THR A 32 2.33 -15.87 -6.54
N ALA A 33 2.95 -16.49 -5.53
CA ALA A 33 2.78 -17.91 -5.24
C ALA A 33 1.35 -18.31 -4.82
N CYS A 34 0.54 -17.33 -4.42
CA CYS A 34 -0.87 -17.50 -4.09
C CYS A 34 -1.81 -16.93 -5.17
N ASP A 35 -1.35 -16.80 -6.41
CA ASP A 35 -2.11 -16.22 -7.54
C ASP A 35 -2.71 -14.84 -7.23
N CYS A 36 -1.99 -14.06 -6.41
CA CYS A 36 -2.36 -12.71 -6.02
C CYS A 36 -1.40 -11.69 -6.63
N ILE A 37 -1.95 -10.57 -7.04
CA ILE A 37 -1.24 -9.43 -7.63
C ILE A 37 -1.23 -8.29 -6.60
N LEU A 38 -0.05 -7.75 -6.29
CA LEU A 38 0.08 -6.54 -5.49
C LEU A 38 -0.33 -5.32 -6.33
N ILE A 39 -1.34 -4.60 -5.85
CA ILE A 39 -1.88 -3.42 -6.54
C ILE A 39 -1.27 -2.14 -5.97
N ASP A 40 -1.17 -2.04 -4.64
CA ASP A 40 -0.62 -0.86 -3.97
C ASP A 40 -0.15 -1.20 -2.56
N TYR A 41 0.71 -0.36 -1.99
CA TYR A 41 1.24 -0.61 -0.65
C TYR A 41 1.66 0.65 0.13
N LEU A 42 1.75 0.49 1.45
CA LEU A 42 2.35 1.45 2.37
C LEU A 42 3.13 0.68 3.45
N LEU A 43 4.44 0.89 3.51
CA LEU A 43 5.33 0.22 4.46
C LEU A 43 5.89 1.20 5.48
N LEU A 44 5.32 1.22 6.68
CA LEU A 44 5.77 1.97 7.85
C LEU A 44 6.66 1.11 8.75
N PRO A 45 7.50 1.70 9.61
CA PRO A 45 8.36 0.95 10.53
C PRO A 45 7.62 -0.16 11.29
N HIS A 46 6.37 0.08 11.70
CA HIS A 46 5.59 -0.87 12.50
C HIS A 46 4.32 -1.39 11.80
N SER A 47 4.17 -1.14 10.49
CA SER A 47 2.98 -1.56 9.77
C SER A 47 3.23 -1.73 8.28
N LEU A 48 2.72 -2.82 7.71
CA LEU A 48 2.63 -3.01 6.27
C LEU A 48 1.15 -3.05 5.86
N GLN A 49 0.76 -2.22 4.91
CA GLN A 49 -0.60 -2.17 4.35
C GLN A 49 -0.52 -2.48 2.86
N LEU A 50 -1.31 -3.42 2.38
CA LEU A 50 -1.32 -3.87 0.97
C LEU A 50 -2.74 -3.82 0.42
N ILE A 51 -2.86 -3.45 -0.85
CA ILE A 51 -4.05 -3.72 -1.68
C ILE A 51 -3.63 -4.80 -2.66
N VAL A 52 -4.38 -5.89 -2.70
CA VAL A 52 -4.08 -7.02 -3.58
C VAL A 52 -5.32 -7.47 -4.33
N GLN A 53 -5.09 -8.01 -5.54
CA GLN A 53 -6.11 -8.58 -6.39
C GLN A 53 -5.83 -10.08 -6.55
N GLY A 54 -6.84 -10.92 -6.39
CA GLY A 54 -6.68 -12.37 -6.57
C GLY A 54 -7.70 -13.14 -5.75
N THR A 55 -7.27 -14.32 -5.28
CA THR A 55 -8.03 -15.20 -4.40
C THR A 55 -7.16 -15.53 -3.18
N ILE A 56 -7.53 -15.04 -2.01
CA ILE A 56 -6.82 -15.34 -0.77
C ILE A 56 -7.57 -16.44 -0.03
N THR A 57 -6.94 -17.59 0.11
CA THR A 57 -7.45 -18.73 0.91
C THR A 57 -6.87 -18.76 2.32
N CYS A 58 -5.96 -17.86 2.67
CA CYS A 58 -5.29 -17.86 3.97
C CYS A 58 -6.23 -17.54 5.14
N CYS A 59 -6.16 -18.38 6.16
CA CYS A 59 -6.78 -18.16 7.46
C CYS A 59 -6.19 -16.89 8.12
N ARG A 60 -7.05 -16.05 8.71
CA ARG A 60 -6.63 -14.93 9.56
C ARG A 60 -5.64 -15.46 10.61
N THR A 61 -4.43 -14.93 10.61
CA THR A 61 -3.48 -15.12 11.72
C THR A 61 -3.52 -13.88 12.60
N ASN A 62 -3.20 -14.01 13.89
CA ASN A 62 -3.27 -12.88 14.83
C ASN A 62 -2.42 -11.66 14.43
N ALA A 63 -1.44 -11.84 13.53
CA ALA A 63 -0.57 -10.78 13.06
C ALA A 63 -1.11 -10.01 11.83
N TYR A 64 -2.06 -10.58 11.09
CA TYR A 64 -2.55 -10.00 9.83
C TYR A 64 -4.07 -9.88 9.81
N SER A 65 -4.58 -8.66 9.61
CA SER A 65 -5.98 -8.46 9.23
C SER A 65 -6.12 -8.57 7.72
N ILE A 66 -7.11 -9.33 7.28
CA ILE A 66 -7.47 -9.48 5.87
C ILE A 66 -8.94 -9.09 5.77
N ASP A 67 -9.19 -8.05 4.98
CA ASP A 67 -10.52 -7.55 4.68
C ASP A 67 -10.76 -7.67 3.18
N GLN A 68 -11.84 -8.34 2.80
CA GLN A 68 -12.30 -8.32 1.42
C GLN A 68 -12.86 -6.94 1.10
N ILE A 69 -12.49 -6.40 -0.06
CA ILE A 69 -12.92 -5.08 -0.53
C ILE A 69 -13.81 -5.27 -1.75
N GLU A 70 -14.94 -4.56 -1.77
CA GLU A 70 -15.73 -4.42 -2.98
C GLU A 70 -15.12 -3.37 -3.92
N GLU A 71 -15.30 -3.54 -5.23
CA GLU A 71 -14.71 -2.64 -6.24
C GLU A 71 -15.04 -1.16 -5.99
N HIS A 72 -16.28 -0.87 -5.56
CA HIS A 72 -16.74 0.48 -5.27
C HIS A 72 -15.98 1.16 -4.10
N GLN A 73 -15.37 0.37 -3.21
CA GLN A 73 -14.60 0.85 -2.05
C GLN A 73 -13.12 1.05 -2.38
N LEU A 74 -12.63 0.48 -3.48
CA LEU A 74 -11.20 0.41 -3.82
C LEU A 74 -10.55 1.80 -3.90
N LEU A 75 -11.27 2.81 -4.42
CA LEU A 75 -10.80 4.21 -4.43
C LEU A 75 -10.51 4.74 -3.04
N SER A 76 -11.34 4.43 -2.05
CA SER A 76 -11.13 4.83 -0.66
C SER A 76 -9.85 4.21 -0.08
N PHE A 77 -9.62 2.92 -0.37
CA PHE A 77 -8.41 2.22 0.07
C PHE A 77 -7.15 2.72 -0.63
N PHE A 78 -7.21 3.06 -1.92
CA PHE A 78 -6.11 3.74 -2.60
C PHE A 78 -5.74 5.05 -1.90
N GLY A 79 -6.74 5.83 -1.48
CA GLY A 79 -6.52 7.02 -0.67
C GLY A 79 -5.81 6.70 0.65
N LYS A 80 -6.29 5.67 1.36
CA LYS A 80 -5.78 5.27 2.67
C LYS A 80 -4.32 4.82 2.62
N VAL A 81 -3.97 3.99 1.65
CA VAL A 81 -2.59 3.51 1.42
C VAL A 81 -1.71 4.63 0.89
N GLY A 82 -2.27 5.55 0.11
CA GLY A 82 -1.59 6.75 -0.37
C GLY A 82 -1.52 7.92 0.58
N LYS A 83 -2.02 7.80 1.82
CA LYS A 83 -2.19 8.96 2.73
C LYS A 83 -0.90 9.69 3.06
N LEU A 84 0.24 8.99 3.13
CA LEU A 84 1.55 9.64 3.37
C LEU A 84 2.21 10.16 2.09
N GLY A 85 1.69 9.74 0.92
CA GLY A 85 1.92 10.38 -0.37
C GLY A 85 3.39 10.65 -0.69
N LYS A 86 3.67 11.89 -1.10
CA LYS A 86 5.00 12.39 -1.49
C LYS A 86 6.00 12.50 -0.31
N ASN A 87 5.52 12.36 0.91
CA ASN A 87 6.35 12.60 2.09
C ASN A 87 6.98 11.31 2.61
N TYR A 88 6.69 10.17 1.96
CA TYR A 88 7.11 8.88 2.48
C TYR A 88 7.53 7.92 1.37
N PRO A 89 8.83 7.56 1.29
CA PRO A 89 9.40 6.88 0.13
C PRO A 89 8.86 5.45 -0.07
N PHE A 90 8.51 4.75 1.02
CA PHE A 90 7.97 3.39 0.96
C PHE A 90 6.44 3.37 0.85
N CYS A 91 5.92 4.23 -0.02
CA CYS A 91 4.52 4.29 -0.38
C CYS A 91 4.36 4.11 -1.89
N GLY A 92 3.43 3.21 -2.24
CA GLY A 92 2.53 3.28 -3.39
C GLY A 92 2.61 4.51 -4.27
N THR A 93 2.19 5.59 -3.64
CA THR A 93 1.96 6.90 -4.25
C THR A 93 3.24 7.69 -4.49
N TYR A 94 4.24 7.55 -3.62
CA TYR A 94 5.52 8.24 -3.76
C TYR A 94 6.22 7.83 -5.05
N GLU A 95 6.32 6.52 -5.30
CA GLU A 95 6.93 6.01 -6.54
C GLU A 95 6.25 6.53 -7.80
N LEU A 96 4.91 6.58 -7.79
CA LEU A 96 4.13 7.12 -8.91
C LEU A 96 4.42 8.62 -9.15
N TYR A 97 4.67 9.39 -8.09
CA TYR A 97 4.99 10.81 -8.22
C TYR A 97 6.39 11.08 -8.73
N HIS A 98 7.35 10.30 -8.24
CA HIS A 98 8.76 10.52 -8.49
C HIS A 98 9.29 9.71 -9.67
N CYS A 99 8.41 8.96 -10.37
CA CYS A 99 8.78 7.97 -11.38
C CYS A 99 9.93 7.08 -10.89
N SER A 100 9.93 6.76 -9.59
CA SER A 100 11.02 6.03 -8.98
C SER A 100 10.97 4.58 -9.45
N ASN A 101 12.09 4.10 -10.01
CA ASN A 101 12.24 2.69 -10.34
C ASN A 101 12.36 1.81 -9.08
N CYS A 102 12.70 2.40 -7.93
CA CYS A 102 12.78 1.66 -6.68
C CYS A 102 11.38 1.15 -6.32
N TYR A 103 11.25 -0.17 -6.20
CA TYR A 103 10.01 -0.89 -5.85
C TYR A 103 8.89 -0.91 -6.91
N ALA A 104 8.99 -0.13 -7.99
CA ALA A 104 8.07 -0.22 -9.13
C ALA A 104 8.08 -1.62 -9.78
N ALA A 105 9.22 -2.31 -9.71
CA ALA A 105 9.40 -3.70 -10.14
C ALA A 105 8.59 -4.72 -9.32
N LEU A 106 7.99 -4.32 -8.19
CA LEU A 106 7.16 -5.17 -7.35
C LEU A 106 5.69 -5.26 -7.82
N GLY A 107 5.43 -5.00 -9.10
CA GLY A 107 4.14 -5.34 -9.70
C GLY A 107 3.08 -4.24 -9.70
N LYS A 108 3.40 -2.98 -9.38
CA LYS A 108 2.46 -1.86 -9.59
C LYS A 108 2.06 -1.68 -11.06
N ALA A 109 2.92 -2.14 -11.98
CA ALA A 109 2.75 -2.03 -13.40
C ALA A 109 2.93 -3.41 -14.04
N GLY A 110 1.90 -4.24 -13.95
CA GLY A 110 1.94 -5.59 -14.53
C GLY A 110 0.57 -6.19 -14.79
N SER A 111 0.02 -5.87 -15.96
CA SER A 111 -1.02 -6.61 -16.70
C SER A 111 -2.52 -6.46 -16.36
N CYS A 112 -2.93 -6.05 -15.16
CA CYS A 112 -4.37 -5.84 -14.90
C CYS A 112 -4.76 -4.37 -15.06
N ALA A 113 -5.66 -4.09 -16.00
CA ALA A 113 -6.36 -2.80 -16.04
C ALA A 113 -7.11 -2.64 -14.73
N LEU A 114 -6.65 -1.72 -13.88
CA LEU A 114 -7.42 -1.33 -12.70
C LEU A 114 -8.79 -0.83 -13.15
N PRO A 115 -9.86 -1.04 -12.37
CA PRO A 115 -11.21 -0.58 -12.72
C PRO A 115 -11.32 0.96 -12.76
N PHE A 116 -10.25 1.68 -12.41
CA PHE A 116 -10.19 3.12 -12.41
C PHE A 116 -9.00 3.63 -13.23
N PRO A 117 -9.19 4.70 -14.03
CA PRO A 117 -8.08 5.41 -14.65
C PRO A 117 -7.09 5.91 -13.61
N LEU A 118 -5.80 5.90 -13.94
CA LEU A 118 -4.73 6.37 -13.06
C LEU A 118 -4.98 7.80 -12.55
N SER A 119 -5.53 8.69 -13.39
CA SER A 119 -5.88 10.07 -13.01
C SER A 119 -6.86 10.14 -11.84
N VAL A 120 -7.84 9.23 -11.78
CA VAL A 120 -8.83 9.14 -10.69
C VAL A 120 -8.18 8.66 -9.41
N ILE A 121 -7.36 7.61 -9.50
CA ILE A 121 -6.60 7.06 -8.36
C ILE A 121 -5.69 8.14 -7.76
N LEU A 122 -4.94 8.86 -8.60
CA LEU A 122 -4.07 9.96 -8.17
C LEU A 122 -4.85 11.09 -7.50
N LYS A 123 -6.05 11.43 -7.99
CA LYS A 123 -6.90 12.47 -7.39
C LYS A 123 -7.31 12.10 -5.97
N VAL A 124 -7.69 10.85 -5.71
CA VAL A 124 -8.08 10.41 -4.36
C VAL A 124 -6.88 10.38 -3.42
N LYS A 125 -5.73 9.88 -3.88
CA LYS A 125 -4.47 9.90 -3.12
C LYS A 125 -4.06 11.32 -2.73
N ARG A 126 -4.07 12.28 -3.67
CA ARG A 126 -3.82 13.72 -3.41
C ARG A 126 -4.72 14.29 -2.31
N ARG A 127 -6.01 14.02 -2.41
CA ARG A 127 -7.01 14.52 -1.45
C ARG A 127 -6.72 14.03 -0.03
N GLN A 128 -6.38 12.75 0.12
CA GLN A 128 -6.06 12.20 1.45
C GLN A 128 -4.70 12.65 1.97
N SER A 129 -3.66 12.75 1.12
CA SER A 129 -2.37 13.30 1.55
C SER A 129 -2.48 14.74 2.04
N SER A 130 -3.28 15.56 1.37
CA SER A 130 -3.52 16.95 1.78
C SER A 130 -4.28 17.05 3.11
N LYS A 131 -5.24 16.15 3.35
CA LYS A 131 -5.94 16.05 4.64
C LYS A 131 -5.04 15.59 5.77
N SER A 132 -4.13 14.64 5.51
CA SER A 132 -3.18 14.14 6.51
C SER A 132 -2.18 15.21 6.92
N LEU A 133 -1.73 16.07 6.01
CA LEU A 133 -0.89 17.23 6.31
C LEU A 133 -1.60 18.21 7.26
N LEU A 134 -2.89 18.47 7.03
CA LEU A 134 -3.69 19.33 7.92
C LEU A 134 -3.88 18.73 9.31
N ALA A 135 -3.95 17.40 9.44
CA ALA A 135 -4.05 16.72 10.73
C ALA A 135 -2.73 16.75 11.51
N ILE A 136 -1.58 16.60 10.84
CA ILE A 136 -0.26 16.66 11.49
C ILE A 136 0.05 18.09 11.99
N VAL A 137 -0.38 19.13 11.27
CA VAL A 137 -0.25 20.53 11.73
C VAL A 137 -1.16 20.84 12.93
N GLY A 138 -2.23 20.05 13.14
CA GLY A 138 -3.12 20.20 14.30
C GLY A 138 -2.64 19.52 15.58
N ASP A 139 -1.82 18.47 15.47
CA ASP A 139 -1.29 17.71 16.62
C ASP A 139 0.06 18.24 17.15
N GLU A 140 0.72 19.18 16.46
CA GLU A 140 1.92 19.88 16.98
C GLU A 140 1.60 21.11 17.85
N ILE A 141 0.31 21.38 18.14
CA ILE A 141 -0.12 22.38 19.12
C ILE A 141 -1.09 21.72 20.11
N ALA A 142 -0.54 20.92 21.04
CA ALA A 142 -1.18 20.56 22.31
C ALA A 142 -0.12 20.27 23.37
#